data_AF-A0AAE7E3X8-F1
#
_entry.id   AF-A0AAE7E3X8-F1
#
_cell.length_a   1.000
_cell.length_b   1.000
_cell.length_c   1.000
_cell.angle_alpha   90.00
_cell.angle_beta   90.00
_cell.angle_gamma   90.00
#
_symmetry.space_group_name_H-M   'P 1'
#
loop_
_entity.id
_entity.type
_entity.pdbx_description
1 polymer ?
#
loop_
_entity_poly.entity_id
_entity_poly.type
_entity_poly.pdbx_seq_one_letter_code
_entity_poly.pdbx_strand_id
1 'polypeptide(L)'
;MNNEAIKLIVSLLFSFLVAFTSLEYYYILPILLVLFFESKSIIKIFKKLFLLNFFIIFLVFFVAFQNHQMAIELFFRTNLILLFNITIFYKSKGYDIVRGFNSLKFSAKFISIFYFTICLIEYLLKEFKNIKATLKLRGFKAQTSMFVYQTFGNIFAMMFIKAIKKSEDMKLSMNARGFKSQIFLLETNKISIKDILVISSLVVIFLIKVLYI
;
A
#
# COMPACT_ATOMS: atom_id res chain seq x y z
N MET A 1 -18.12 11.18 2.73
CA MET A 1 -16.90 10.48 2.30
C MET A 1 -15.80 10.77 3.31
N ASN A 2 -15.12 9.73 3.77
CA ASN A 2 -13.96 9.89 4.66
C ASN A 2 -12.73 10.32 3.86
N ASN A 3 -11.77 10.94 4.54
CA ASN A 3 -10.47 11.30 3.97
C ASN A 3 -9.79 10.08 3.27
N GLU A 4 -9.83 8.90 3.90
CA GLU A 4 -9.17 7.71 3.34
C GLU A 4 -9.77 7.24 1.99
N ALA A 5 -11.08 7.43 1.79
CA ALA A 5 -11.72 7.15 0.51
C ALA A 5 -11.25 8.12 -0.58
N ILE A 6 -11.07 9.40 -0.22
CA ILE A 6 -10.54 10.42 -1.13
C ILE A 6 -9.12 10.06 -1.54
N LYS A 7 -8.24 9.68 -0.60
CA LYS A 7 -6.87 9.26 -0.92
C LYS A 7 -6.83 8.11 -1.92
N LEU A 8 -7.70 7.11 -1.78
CA LEU A 8 -7.80 5.98 -2.71
C LEU A 8 -8.23 6.43 -4.11
N ILE A 9 -9.26 7.26 -4.21
CA ILE A 9 -9.73 7.78 -5.50
C ILE A 9 -8.64 8.63 -6.16
N VAL A 10 -8.04 9.56 -5.41
CA VAL A 10 -7.00 10.47 -5.88
C VAL A 10 -5.76 9.70 -6.35
N SER A 11 -5.33 8.68 -5.60
CA SER A 11 -4.25 7.76 -5.98
C SER A 11 -4.54 7.07 -7.31
N LEU A 12 -5.74 6.53 -7.47
CA LEU A 12 -6.14 5.80 -8.67
C LEU A 12 -6.23 6.74 -9.87
N LEU A 13 -6.89 7.89 -9.72
CA LEU A 13 -7.03 8.90 -10.78
C LEU A 13 -5.66 9.43 -11.23
N PHE A 14 -4.78 9.79 -10.30
CA PHE A 14 -3.44 10.26 -10.64
C PHE A 14 -2.64 9.19 -11.39
N SER A 15 -2.67 7.95 -10.91
CA SER A 15 -1.95 6.83 -11.54
C SER A 15 -2.47 6.57 -12.97
N PHE A 16 -3.79 6.64 -13.17
CA PHE A 16 -4.40 6.48 -14.48
C PHE A 16 -4.03 7.62 -15.43
N LEU A 17 -4.13 8.88 -14.98
CA LEU A 17 -3.80 10.05 -15.81
C LEU A 17 -2.34 10.05 -16.25
N VAL A 18 -1.41 9.70 -15.37
CA VAL A 18 0.02 9.64 -15.70
C VAL A 18 0.35 8.45 -16.61
N ALA A 19 -0.37 7.33 -16.47
CA ALA A 19 -0.12 6.13 -17.27
C ALA A 19 -0.56 6.26 -18.73
N PHE A 20 -1.74 6.81 -18.99
CA PHE A 20 -2.35 6.83 -20.32
C PHE A 20 -1.99 8.04 -21.17
N THR A 21 -1.20 8.96 -20.63
CA THR A 21 -1.01 10.23 -21.29
C THR A 21 0.44 10.70 -21.37
N SER A 22 0.70 11.59 -22.32
CA SER A 22 1.98 12.26 -22.51
C SER A 22 2.52 12.80 -21.18
N LEU A 23 3.79 12.52 -20.90
CA LEU A 23 4.46 13.08 -19.73
C LEU A 23 4.72 14.57 -19.93
N GLU A 24 3.98 15.39 -19.21
CA GLU A 24 4.14 16.83 -19.17
C GLU A 24 4.48 17.29 -17.75
N TYR A 25 5.05 18.49 -17.65
CA TYR A 25 5.50 19.07 -16.37
C TYR A 25 4.36 19.29 -15.36
N TYR A 26 3.10 19.37 -15.80
CA TYR A 26 1.94 19.63 -14.94
C TYR A 26 1.69 18.54 -13.88
N TYR A 27 2.15 17.29 -14.11
CA TYR A 27 1.98 16.19 -13.14
C TYR A 27 2.85 16.34 -11.88
N ILE A 28 3.84 17.24 -11.89
CA ILE A 28 4.71 17.50 -10.74
C ILE A 28 3.95 18.30 -9.66
N LEU A 29 2.95 19.10 -10.04
CA LEU A 29 2.25 20.01 -9.13
C LEU A 29 1.46 19.26 -8.02
N PRO A 30 0.64 18.22 -8.31
CA PRO A 30 -0.01 17.43 -7.27
C PRO A 30 0.99 16.76 -6.31
N ILE A 31 2.13 16.30 -6.83
CA ILE A 31 3.17 15.67 -6.02
C ILE A 31 3.77 16.67 -5.04
N LEU A 32 4.12 17.87 -5.52
CA LEU A 32 4.66 18.94 -4.67
C LEU A 32 3.67 19.34 -3.58
N LEU A 33 2.39 19.47 -3.91
CA LEU A 33 1.34 19.76 -2.92
C LEU A 33 1.30 18.70 -1.83
N VAL A 34 1.25 17.40 -2.18
CA VAL A 34 1.20 16.33 -1.19
C VAL A 34 2.48 16.28 -0.35
N LEU A 35 3.66 16.50 -0.96
CA LEU A 35 4.96 16.56 -0.27
C LEU A 35 5.05 17.74 0.70
N PHE A 36 4.53 18.91 0.35
CA PHE A 36 4.53 20.10 1.21
C PHE A 36 3.85 19.80 2.55
N PHE A 37 2.71 19.14 2.51
CA PHE A 37 1.99 18.74 3.72
C PHE A 37 2.64 17.57 4.48
N GLU A 38 3.50 16.77 3.83
CA GLU A 38 4.25 15.66 4.43
C GLU A 38 5.72 16.00 4.69
N SER A 39 6.04 17.30 4.82
CA SER A 39 7.40 17.84 4.91
C SER A 39 8.29 17.17 5.96
N LYS A 40 7.70 16.77 7.10
CA LYS A 40 8.42 16.10 8.20
C LYS A 40 8.94 14.70 7.85
N SER A 41 8.47 14.08 6.78
CA SER A 41 8.76 12.70 6.40
C SER A 41 9.47 12.54 5.05
N ILE A 42 9.87 13.65 4.41
CA ILE A 42 10.48 13.66 3.07
C ILE A 42 11.63 12.65 2.97
N ILE A 43 12.57 12.66 3.91
CA ILE A 43 13.75 11.77 3.88
C ILE A 43 13.33 10.29 3.88
N LYS A 44 12.31 9.92 4.67
CA LYS A 44 11.82 8.54 4.75
C LYS A 44 11.09 8.12 3.47
N ILE A 45 10.35 9.06 2.86
CA ILE A 45 9.67 8.85 1.58
C ILE A 45 10.70 8.60 0.46
N PHE A 46 11.72 9.46 0.37
CA PHE A 46 12.79 9.32 -0.62
C PHE A 46 13.63 8.06 -0.40
N LYS A 47 13.90 7.66 0.85
CA LYS A 47 14.59 6.39 1.13
C LYS A 47 13.78 5.18 0.64
N LYS A 48 12.45 5.22 0.80
CA LYS A 48 11.57 4.17 0.27
C LYS A 48 11.57 4.17 -1.26
N LEU A 49 11.47 5.35 -1.89
CA LEU A 49 11.54 5.49 -3.35
C LEU A 49 12.87 4.96 -3.91
N PHE A 50 13.99 5.24 -3.25
CA PHE A 50 15.30 4.73 -3.66
C PHE A 50 15.35 3.19 -3.67
N LEU A 51 14.77 2.55 -2.65
CA LEU A 51 14.69 1.09 -2.59
C LEU A 51 13.86 0.51 -3.74
N LEU A 52 12.75 1.16 -4.10
CA LEU A 52 11.91 0.74 -5.23
C LEU A 52 12.60 0.97 -6.60
N ASN A 53 13.45 2.00 -6.71
CA ASN A 53 14.17 2.30 -7.94
C ASN A 53 15.16 1.20 -8.37
N PHE A 54 15.59 0.34 -7.45
CA PHE A 54 16.48 -0.78 -7.80
C PHE A 54 15.88 -1.67 -8.91
N PHE A 55 14.59 -1.98 -8.83
CA PHE A 55 13.91 -2.77 -9.86
C PHE A 55 13.60 -1.97 -11.13
N ILE A 56 13.29 -0.68 -10.98
CA ILE A 56 12.94 0.20 -12.11
C ILE A 56 14.15 0.42 -13.01
N ILE A 57 15.34 0.61 -12.43
CA ILE A 57 16.58 0.78 -13.19
C ILE A 57 16.84 -0.44 -14.08
N PHE A 58 16.59 -1.65 -13.58
CA PHE A 58 16.71 -2.86 -14.37
C PHE A 58 15.73 -2.88 -15.57
N LEU A 59 14.47 -2.51 -15.35
CA LEU A 59 13.49 -2.40 -16.44
C LEU A 59 13.86 -1.33 -17.47
N VAL A 60 14.29 -0.16 -17.01
CA VAL A 60 14.71 0.96 -17.87
C VAL A 60 15.92 0.58 -18.70
N PHE A 61 16.88 -0.15 -18.10
CA PHE A 61 18.04 -0.68 -18.83
C PHE A 61 17.62 -1.65 -19.93
N PHE A 62 16.67 -2.54 -19.67
CA PHE A 62 16.16 -3.46 -20.69
C PHE A 62 15.46 -2.72 -21.84
N VAL A 63 14.63 -1.72 -21.54
CA VAL A 63 13.93 -0.91 -22.56
C VAL A 63 14.91 -0.01 -23.33
N ALA A 64 15.97 0.46 -22.69
CA ALA A 64 16.98 1.31 -23.32
C ALA A 64 17.69 0.63 -24.51
N PHE A 65 17.79 -0.71 -24.52
CA PHE A 65 18.30 -1.44 -25.68
C PHE A 65 17.37 -1.37 -26.90
N GLN A 66 16.07 -1.22 -26.70
CA GLN A 66 15.11 -1.08 -27.78
C GLN A 66 14.96 0.38 -28.20
N ASN A 67 14.65 1.26 -27.25
CA ASN A 67 14.37 2.68 -27.51
C ASN A 67 14.78 3.55 -26.32
N HIS A 68 15.77 4.42 -26.54
CA HIS A 68 16.29 5.28 -25.47
C HIS A 68 15.25 6.29 -24.97
N GLN A 69 14.47 6.89 -25.87
CA GLN A 69 13.43 7.87 -25.50
C GLN A 69 12.33 7.24 -24.63
N MET A 70 11.86 6.04 -24.99
CA MET A 70 10.84 5.31 -24.21
C MET A 70 11.38 4.89 -22.84
N ALA A 71 12.67 4.58 -22.73
CA ALA A 71 13.29 4.23 -21.45
C ALA A 71 13.29 5.43 -20.47
N ILE A 72 13.59 6.63 -20.97
CA ILE A 72 13.54 7.87 -20.19
C ILE A 72 12.09 8.15 -19.74
N GLU A 73 11.13 8.03 -20.65
CA GLU A 73 9.71 8.23 -20.34
C GLU A 73 9.23 7.24 -19.27
N LEU A 74 9.58 5.96 -19.41
CA LEU A 74 9.26 4.93 -18.42
C LEU A 74 9.82 5.26 -17.04
N PHE A 75 11.08 5.73 -16.97
CA PHE A 75 11.72 6.08 -15.71
C PHE A 75 10.98 7.19 -14.98
N PHE A 76 10.65 8.28 -15.68
CA PHE A 76 9.93 9.41 -15.08
C PHE A 76 8.49 9.05 -14.73
N ARG A 77 7.75 8.40 -15.64
CA ARG A 77 6.36 7.97 -15.42
C ARG A 77 6.23 7.13 -14.16
N THR A 78 7.08 6.12 -14.03
CA THR A 78 7.05 5.18 -12.90
C THR A 78 7.40 5.89 -11.60
N ASN A 79 8.44 6.74 -11.61
CA ASN A 79 8.83 7.49 -10.42
C ASN A 79 7.75 8.48 -9.96
N LEU A 80 7.07 9.16 -10.88
CA LEU A 80 5.96 10.07 -10.55
C LEU A 80 4.82 9.32 -9.87
N ILE A 81 4.38 8.20 -10.45
CA ILE A 81 3.30 7.37 -9.88
C ILE A 81 3.71 6.85 -8.50
N LEU A 82 4.91 6.31 -8.36
CA LEU A 82 5.38 5.76 -7.08
C LEU A 82 5.54 6.83 -6.00
N LEU A 83 6.12 7.98 -6.33
CA LEU A 83 6.32 9.07 -5.39
C LEU A 83 4.99 9.59 -4.87
N PHE A 84 4.00 9.79 -5.75
CA PHE A 84 2.66 10.22 -5.35
C PHE A 84 1.99 9.21 -4.40
N ASN A 85 1.96 7.93 -4.81
CA ASN A 85 1.33 6.86 -4.03
C ASN A 85 2.01 6.64 -2.67
N ILE A 86 3.35 6.67 -2.61
CA ILE A 86 4.06 6.53 -1.33
C ILE A 86 3.73 7.72 -0.43
N THR A 87 3.71 8.94 -0.97
CA THR A 87 3.50 10.15 -0.16
C THR A 87 2.08 10.21 0.38
N ILE A 88 1.05 9.90 -0.42
CA ILE A 88 -0.35 9.99 0.01
C ILE A 88 -0.70 8.97 1.09
N PHE A 89 -0.13 7.76 1.02
CA PHE A 89 -0.36 6.68 1.99
C PHE A 89 0.68 6.61 3.11
N TYR A 90 1.66 7.53 3.16
CA TYR A 90 2.79 7.42 4.08
C TYR A 90 2.38 7.31 5.57
N LYS A 91 1.33 8.04 5.98
CA LYS A 91 0.80 8.02 7.35
C LYS A 91 -0.36 7.04 7.58
N SER A 92 -0.95 6.50 6.51
CA SER A 92 -2.13 5.65 6.60
C SER A 92 -1.75 4.25 7.09
N LYS A 93 -2.52 3.70 8.03
CA LYS A 93 -2.42 2.31 8.51
C LYS A 93 -3.22 1.37 7.61
N GLY A 94 -2.98 0.06 7.72
CA GLY A 94 -3.75 -0.93 6.95
C GLY A 94 -5.27 -0.80 7.12
N TYR A 95 -5.74 -0.58 8.35
CA TYR A 95 -7.16 -0.40 8.65
C TYR A 95 -7.78 0.87 8.03
N ASP A 96 -6.97 1.89 7.73
CA ASP A 96 -7.46 3.13 7.12
C ASP A 96 -7.91 2.87 5.67
N ILE A 97 -7.24 1.96 4.97
CA ILE A 97 -7.64 1.51 3.63
C ILE A 97 -8.99 0.77 3.69
N VAL A 98 -9.20 -0.08 4.70
CA VAL A 98 -10.49 -0.77 4.93
C VAL A 98 -11.62 0.26 5.13
N ARG A 99 -11.37 1.30 5.93
CA ARG A 99 -12.31 2.42 6.14
C ARG A 99 -12.58 3.19 4.85
N GLY A 100 -11.56 3.34 4.00
CA GLY A 100 -11.69 3.89 2.66
C GLY A 100 -12.68 3.10 1.80
N PHE A 101 -12.51 1.77 1.70
CA PHE A 101 -13.44 0.91 0.97
C PHE A 101 -14.86 0.90 1.55
N ASN A 102 -14.99 0.97 2.88
CA ASN A 102 -16.29 1.10 3.54
C ASN A 102 -17.01 2.39 3.13
N SER A 103 -16.31 3.53 3.14
CA SER A 103 -16.89 4.81 2.70
C SER A 103 -17.16 4.87 1.20
N LEU A 104 -16.50 4.02 0.39
CA LEU A 104 -16.79 3.86 -1.05
C LEU A 104 -17.98 2.91 -1.33
N LYS A 105 -18.66 2.41 -0.28
CA LYS A 105 -19.83 1.52 -0.37
C LYS A 105 -19.54 0.18 -1.07
N PHE A 106 -18.33 -0.36 -0.91
CA PHE A 106 -18.06 -1.75 -1.30
C PHE A 106 -18.93 -2.74 -0.49
N SER A 107 -19.07 -3.98 -0.98
CA SER A 107 -19.88 -4.99 -0.28
C SER A 107 -19.37 -5.26 1.15
N ALA A 108 -20.29 -5.38 2.10
CA ALA A 108 -19.96 -5.62 3.51
C ALA A 108 -19.11 -6.90 3.72
N LYS A 109 -19.34 -7.92 2.88
CA LYS A 109 -18.57 -9.17 2.88
C LYS A 109 -17.11 -8.92 2.48
N PHE A 110 -16.85 -8.14 1.44
CA PHE A 110 -15.49 -7.79 1.02
C PHE A 110 -14.75 -7.02 2.12
N ILE A 111 -15.38 -6.00 2.70
CA ILE A 111 -14.81 -5.19 3.78
C ILE A 111 -14.47 -6.07 4.99
N SER A 112 -15.37 -6.99 5.35
CA SER A 112 -15.16 -7.90 6.48
C SER A 112 -14.01 -8.87 6.24
N ILE A 113 -13.93 -9.47 5.04
CA ILE A 113 -12.81 -10.34 4.66
C ILE A 113 -11.51 -9.55 4.76
N PHE A 114 -11.46 -8.36 4.17
CA PHE A 114 -10.24 -7.55 4.14
C PHE A 114 -9.79 -7.12 5.53
N TYR A 115 -10.72 -6.72 6.40
CA TYR A 115 -10.44 -6.42 7.81
C TYR A 115 -9.82 -7.63 8.52
N PHE A 116 -10.42 -8.81 8.38
CA PHE A 116 -9.94 -10.03 9.01
C PHE A 116 -8.60 -10.50 8.46
N THR A 117 -8.32 -10.28 7.18
CA THR A 117 -7.00 -10.50 6.59
C THR A 117 -5.94 -9.65 7.29
N ILE A 118 -6.20 -8.36 7.52
CA ILE A 118 -5.26 -7.48 8.23
C ILE A 118 -5.04 -7.97 9.67
N CYS A 119 -6.10 -8.32 10.39
CA CYS A 119 -5.98 -8.86 11.75
C CYS A 119 -5.13 -10.15 11.79
N LEU A 120 -5.31 -11.05 10.81
CA LEU A 120 -4.52 -12.29 10.71
C LEU A 120 -3.05 -12.00 10.36
N ILE A 121 -2.78 -11.04 9.48
CA ILE A 121 -1.40 -10.61 9.16
C ILE A 121 -0.71 -10.08 10.41
N GLU A 122 -1.35 -9.20 11.18
CA GLU A 122 -0.77 -8.65 12.40
C GLU A 122 -0.49 -9.73 13.46
N TYR A 123 -1.41 -10.68 13.61
CA TYR A 123 -1.23 -11.84 14.48
C TYR A 123 -0.03 -12.70 14.03
N LEU A 124 0.03 -13.06 12.74
CA LEU A 124 1.10 -13.91 12.21
C LEU A 124 2.47 -13.22 12.26
N LEU A 125 2.54 -11.91 12.04
CA LEU A 125 3.78 -11.15 12.19
C LEU A 125 4.28 -11.15 13.64
N LYS A 126 3.37 -11.03 14.62
CA LYS A 126 3.73 -11.15 16.04
C LYS A 126 4.25 -12.55 16.36
N GLU A 127 3.57 -13.59 15.89
CA GLU A 127 3.99 -14.98 16.08
C GLU A 127 5.34 -15.26 15.42
N PHE A 128 5.58 -14.76 14.21
CA PHE A 128 6.86 -14.89 13.53
C PHE A 128 7.99 -14.19 14.31
N LYS A 129 7.72 -13.00 14.85
CA LYS A 129 8.69 -12.28 15.69
C LYS A 129 9.02 -13.08 16.97
N ASN A 130 8.03 -13.69 17.60
CA ASN A 130 8.22 -14.54 18.77
C ASN A 130 9.07 -15.77 18.45
N ILE A 131 8.75 -16.48 17.37
CA ILE A 131 9.53 -17.66 16.92
C ILE A 131 10.98 -17.25 16.63
N LYS A 132 11.20 -16.14 15.92
CA LYS A 132 12.53 -15.61 15.64
C LYS A 132 13.32 -15.32 16.92
N ALA A 133 12.67 -14.75 17.93
CA ALA A 133 13.29 -14.50 19.23
C ALA A 133 13.66 -15.81 19.95
N THR A 134 12.75 -16.80 19.96
CA THR A 134 13.02 -18.11 20.55
C THR A 134 14.19 -18.83 19.87
N LEU A 135 14.29 -18.78 18.55
CA LEU A 135 15.42 -19.37 17.81
C LEU A 135 16.73 -18.69 18.18
N LYS A 136 16.73 -17.35 18.26
CA LYS A 136 17.92 -16.59 18.67
C LYS A 136 18.37 -16.98 20.08
N LEU A 137 17.46 -17.18 21.03
CA LEU A 137 17.77 -17.64 22.39
C LEU A 137 18.32 -19.07 22.42
N ARG A 138 17.89 -19.93 21.50
CA ARG A 138 18.43 -21.29 21.31
C ARG A 138 19.78 -21.32 20.58
N GLY A 139 20.38 -20.17 20.29
CA GLY A 139 21.67 -20.09 19.59
C GLY A 139 21.60 -20.38 18.09
N PHE A 140 20.41 -20.39 17.48
CA PHE A 140 20.26 -20.63 16.05
C PHE A 140 20.91 -19.50 15.22
N LYS A 141 21.74 -19.88 14.25
CA LYS A 141 22.38 -18.96 13.29
C LYS A 141 21.88 -19.27 11.88
N ALA A 142 21.36 -18.24 11.20
CA ALA A 142 20.93 -18.36 9.81
C ALA A 142 22.17 -18.47 8.90
N GLN A 143 22.46 -19.68 8.45
CA GLN A 143 23.55 -20.02 7.51
C GLN A 143 22.97 -20.77 6.30
N THR A 144 23.74 -20.93 5.24
CA THR A 144 23.34 -21.69 4.03
C THR A 144 23.58 -23.19 4.22
N SER A 145 22.98 -23.79 5.25
CA SER A 145 23.07 -25.24 5.51
C SER A 145 21.70 -25.92 5.36
N MET A 146 21.70 -27.21 5.03
CA MET A 146 20.47 -27.99 4.87
C MET A 146 19.60 -27.95 6.14
N PHE A 147 20.24 -28.00 7.32
CA PHE A 147 19.57 -27.90 8.62
C PHE A 147 18.82 -26.56 8.80
N VAL A 148 19.41 -25.45 8.32
CA VAL A 148 18.76 -24.13 8.38
C VAL A 148 17.52 -24.09 7.49
N TYR A 149 17.60 -24.64 6.28
CA TYR A 149 16.43 -24.73 5.39
C TYR A 149 15.32 -25.62 5.96
N GLN A 150 15.68 -26.77 6.55
CA GLN A 150 14.72 -27.62 7.26
C GLN A 150 14.05 -26.87 8.42
N THR A 151 14.83 -26.11 9.19
CA THR A 151 14.30 -25.28 10.29
C THR A 151 13.33 -24.23 9.78
N PHE A 152 13.64 -23.53 8.69
CA PHE A 152 12.70 -22.62 8.05
C PHE A 152 11.42 -23.32 7.57
N GLY A 153 11.54 -24.48 6.94
CA GLY A 153 10.39 -25.31 6.54
C GLY A 153 9.48 -25.64 7.72
N ASN A 154 10.06 -26.06 8.85
CA ASN A 154 9.31 -26.36 10.08
C ASN A 154 8.60 -25.11 10.64
N ILE A 155 9.24 -23.93 10.59
CA ILE A 155 8.62 -22.67 11.01
C ILE A 155 7.43 -22.33 10.12
N PHE A 156 7.58 -22.47 8.79
CA PHE A 156 6.48 -22.23 7.85
C PHE A 156 5.31 -23.16 8.11
N ALA A 157 5.55 -24.47 8.30
CA ALA A 157 4.52 -25.44 8.64
C ALA A 157 3.80 -25.06 9.96
N MET A 158 4.56 -24.72 11.00
CA MET A 158 4.02 -24.27 12.29
C MET A 158 3.16 -23.01 12.15
N MET A 159 3.60 -22.03 11.35
CA MET A 159 2.85 -20.80 11.10
C MET A 159 1.53 -21.07 10.38
N PHE A 160 1.52 -22.00 9.41
CA PHE A 160 0.31 -22.36 8.68
C PHE A 160 -0.73 -23.01 9.58
N ILE A 161 -0.32 -23.96 10.43
CA ILE A 161 -1.18 -24.60 11.43
C ILE A 161 -1.78 -23.55 12.38
N LYS A 162 -0.95 -22.61 12.86
CA LYS A 162 -1.41 -21.51 13.72
C LYS A 162 -2.39 -20.57 13.01
N ALA A 163 -2.19 -20.29 11.72
CA ALA A 163 -3.09 -19.45 10.94
C ALA A 163 -4.49 -20.07 10.82
N ILE A 164 -4.56 -21.37 10.50
CA ILE A 164 -5.82 -22.11 10.40
C ILE A 164 -6.55 -22.10 11.74
N LYS A 165 -5.87 -22.55 12.80
CA LYS A 165 -6.46 -22.59 14.15
C LYS A 165 -6.97 -21.21 14.59
N LYS A 166 -6.18 -20.16 14.36
CA LYS A 166 -6.58 -18.79 14.69
C LYS A 166 -7.81 -18.33 13.90
N SER A 167 -7.92 -18.72 12.62
CA SER A 167 -9.08 -18.38 11.80
C SER A 167 -10.35 -19.08 12.29
N GLU A 168 -10.25 -20.33 12.74
CA GLU A 168 -11.36 -21.08 13.34
C GLU A 168 -11.81 -20.47 14.67
N ASP A 169 -10.87 -20.18 15.58
CA ASP A 169 -11.15 -19.51 16.85
C ASP A 169 -11.87 -18.16 16.63
N MET A 170 -11.40 -17.39 15.63
CA MET A 170 -12.00 -16.11 15.30
C MET A 170 -13.41 -16.27 14.70
N LYS A 171 -13.62 -17.28 13.85
CA LYS A 171 -14.95 -17.62 13.31
C LYS A 171 -15.93 -17.98 14.43
N LEU A 172 -15.53 -18.86 15.35
CA LEU A 172 -16.37 -19.27 16.50
C LEU A 172 -16.73 -18.06 17.37
N SER A 173 -15.77 -17.19 17.68
CA SER A 173 -16.02 -15.98 18.46
C SER A 173 -16.98 -15.02 17.77
N MET A 174 -16.83 -14.83 16.46
CA MET A 174 -17.72 -13.95 15.68
C MET A 174 -19.14 -14.53 15.56
N ASN A 175 -19.27 -15.85 15.40
CA ASN A 175 -20.56 -16.52 15.41
C ASN A 175 -21.27 -16.35 16.77
N ALA A 176 -20.55 -16.51 17.88
CA ALA A 176 -21.09 -16.31 19.23
C ALA A 176 -21.55 -14.86 19.47
N ARG A 177 -20.93 -13.88 18.81
CA ARG A 177 -21.32 -12.45 18.84
C ARG A 177 -22.49 -12.11 17.90
N GLY A 178 -23.03 -13.08 17.17
CA GLY A 178 -24.12 -12.85 16.22
C GLY A 178 -23.71 -12.09 14.97
N PHE A 179 -22.49 -12.31 14.46
CA PHE A 179 -21.96 -11.61 13.29
C PHE A 179 -22.82 -11.81 12.03
N LYS A 180 -23.38 -10.72 11.49
CA LYS A 180 -24.21 -10.69 10.27
C LYS A 180 -23.45 -10.17 9.05
N SER A 181 -22.26 -10.72 8.78
CA SER A 181 -21.44 -10.41 7.58
C SER A 181 -20.93 -8.97 7.44
N GLN A 182 -21.10 -8.13 8.47
CA GLN A 182 -20.70 -6.73 8.46
C GLN A 182 -19.94 -6.37 9.73
N ILE A 183 -18.77 -5.75 9.55
CA ILE A 183 -17.98 -5.15 10.62
C ILE A 183 -18.31 -3.66 10.66
N PHE A 184 -18.70 -3.17 11.84
CA PHE A 184 -18.94 -1.75 12.06
C PHE A 184 -17.63 -1.05 12.41
N LEU A 185 -17.17 -0.19 11.50
CA LEU A 185 -15.99 0.64 11.69
C LEU A 185 -16.43 2.02 12.16
N LEU A 186 -15.82 2.51 13.25
CA LEU A 186 -16.04 3.88 13.69
C LEU A 186 -15.41 4.84 12.68
N GLU A 187 -16.23 5.64 12.01
CA GLU A 187 -15.77 6.69 11.09
C GLU A 187 -15.37 7.94 11.89
N THR A 188 -14.09 8.29 11.85
CA THR A 188 -13.56 9.43 12.64
C THR A 188 -12.94 10.53 11.78
N ASN A 189 -12.74 10.31 10.47
CA ASN A 189 -11.99 11.24 9.63
C ASN A 189 -12.90 12.12 8.77
N LYS A 190 -13.00 13.40 9.16
CA LYS A 190 -13.57 14.45 8.33
C LYS A 190 -12.65 14.79 7.15
N ILE A 191 -13.23 15.30 6.07
CA ILE A 191 -12.52 15.78 4.88
C ILE A 191 -11.64 16.95 5.29
N SER A 192 -10.37 16.92 4.91
CA SER A 192 -9.41 17.98 5.21
C SER A 192 -9.20 18.91 4.02
N ILE A 193 -8.77 20.14 4.28
CA ILE A 193 -8.44 21.14 3.25
C ILE A 193 -7.36 20.61 2.30
N LYS A 194 -6.44 19.79 2.81
CA LYS A 194 -5.40 19.11 2.02
C LYS A 194 -6.01 18.23 0.92
N ASP A 195 -7.06 17.48 1.23
CA ASP A 195 -7.68 16.56 0.30
C ASP A 195 -8.40 17.31 -0.83
N ILE A 196 -9.04 18.43 -0.48
CA ILE A 196 -9.71 19.33 -1.43
C ILE A 196 -8.70 19.94 -2.41
N LEU A 197 -7.57 20.44 -1.91
CA LEU A 197 -6.52 21.02 -2.75
C LEU A 197 -5.94 20.01 -3.74
N VAL A 198 -5.70 18.77 -3.29
CA VAL A 198 -5.17 17.72 -4.16
C VAL A 198 -6.20 17.33 -5.22
N ILE A 199 -7.48 17.15 -4.86
CA ILE A 199 -8.55 16.91 -5.85
C ILE A 199 -8.60 18.05 -6.87
N SER A 200 -8.59 19.31 -6.40
CA SER A 200 -8.66 20.48 -7.29
C SER A 200 -7.52 20.47 -8.31
N SER A 201 -6.29 20.18 -7.89
CA SER A 201 -5.16 20.08 -8.82
C SER A 201 -5.34 18.98 -9.88
N LEU A 202 -5.90 17.82 -9.51
CA LEU A 202 -6.18 16.74 -10.46
C LEU A 202 -7.26 17.11 -11.45
N VAL A 203 -8.32 17.79 -11.01
CA VAL A 203 -9.41 18.25 -11.88
C VAL A 203 -8.88 19.26 -12.89
N VAL A 204 -8.01 20.18 -12.47
CA VAL A 204 -7.37 21.14 -13.38
C VAL A 204 -6.51 20.42 -14.43
N ILE A 205 -5.70 19.43 -14.03
CA ILE A 205 -4.91 18.63 -14.98
C ILE A 205 -5.81 17.89 -15.96
N PHE A 206 -6.90 17.30 -15.49
CA PHE A 206 -7.85 16.61 -16.35
C PHE A 206 -8.49 17.57 -17.36
N LEU A 207 -8.90 18.78 -16.93
CA LEU A 207 -9.48 19.78 -17.82
C LEU A 207 -8.48 20.28 -18.86
N ILE A 208 -7.22 20.54 -18.48
CA ILE A 208 -6.15 20.91 -19.41
C ILE A 208 -5.99 19.80 -20.45
N LYS A 209 -5.98 18.53 -20.02
CA LYS A 209 -5.89 17.39 -20.94
C LYS A 209 -7.03 17.39 -21.95
N VAL A 210 -8.27 17.50 -21.47
CA VAL A 210 -9.48 17.48 -22.31
C VAL A 210 -9.51 18.66 -23.28
N LEU A 211 -8.99 19.83 -22.86
CA LEU A 211 -8.93 21.04 -23.70
C LEU A 211 -7.81 21.02 -24.76
N TYR A 212 -6.73 20.27 -24.52
CA TYR A 212 -5.58 20.17 -25.42
C TYR A 212 -5.53 18.86 -26.24
N ILE A 213 -6.54 18.00 -26.10
CA ILE A 213 -6.84 16.88 -27.01
C ILE A 213 -7.63 17.42 -28.20
#